data_AF-A0A0N8W2Z4-F1
#
_entry.id   AF-A0A0N8W2Z4-F1
#
_cell.length_a   1.000
_cell.length_b   1.000
_cell.length_c   1.000
_cell.angle_alpha   90.00
_cell.angle_beta   90.00
_cell.angle_gamma   90.00
#
_symmetry.space_group_name_H-M   'P 1'
#
loop_
_entity.id
_entity.type
_entity.pdbx_description
1 polymer ?
#
loop_
_entity_poly.entity_id
_entity_poly.type
_entity_poly.pdbx_seq_one_letter_code
_entity_poly.pdbx_strand_id
1 'polypeptide(L)'
;MFDVDHFIGERQPKRAKWNSFVSGFASLGIFFTITMVGIVIAPIFFLIAAMIAWVRNSRYPVIKMTCLHCDRKLKVEPEVTKFTCPYCCITLRKNGDVWKKGDVDWIE
;
A
#
# COMPACT_ATOMS: atom_id res chain seq x y z
N MET A 1 5.91 -18.83 -7.81
CA MET A 1 6.20 -17.63 -7.00
C MET A 1 4.87 -16.91 -6.87
N PHE A 2 4.20 -17.01 -5.72
CA PHE A 2 2.87 -16.40 -5.57
C PHE A 2 3.01 -14.88 -5.68
N ASP A 3 2.13 -14.27 -6.45
CA ASP A 3 2.17 -12.87 -6.87
C ASP A 3 1.77 -11.94 -5.71
N VAL A 4 2.64 -11.87 -4.69
CA VAL A 4 2.42 -11.08 -3.46
C VAL A 4 2.15 -9.62 -3.81
N ASP A 5 2.77 -9.11 -4.89
CA ASP A 5 2.60 -7.74 -5.37
C ASP A 5 1.20 -7.49 -5.93
N HIS A 6 0.59 -8.47 -6.62
CA HIS A 6 -0.81 -8.38 -7.06
C HIS A 6 -1.75 -8.23 -5.86
N PHE A 7 -1.56 -9.05 -4.82
CA PHE A 7 -2.39 -9.00 -3.61
C PHE A 7 -2.18 -7.75 -2.76
N ILE A 8 -1.00 -7.11 -2.84
CA ILE A 8 -0.72 -5.82 -2.17
C ILE A 8 -1.38 -4.69 -2.96
N GLY A 9 -1.32 -4.73 -4.29
CA GLY A 9 -1.97 -3.76 -5.18
C GLY A 9 -3.49 -3.70 -4.98
N GLU A 10 -4.15 -4.84 -4.78
CA GLU A 10 -5.59 -4.89 -4.48
C GLU A 10 -5.96 -4.22 -3.15
N ARG A 11 -5.09 -4.31 -2.14
CA ARG A 11 -5.34 -3.78 -0.79
C ARG A 11 -4.98 -2.31 -0.63
N GLN A 12 -4.01 -1.82 -1.41
CA GLN A 12 -3.50 -0.47 -1.31
C GLN A 12 -3.23 0.15 -2.69
N PRO A 13 -4.25 0.26 -3.56
CA PRO A 13 -4.07 0.68 -4.96
C PRO A 13 -3.49 2.09 -5.08
N LYS A 14 -3.81 3.00 -4.16
CA LYS A 14 -3.27 4.36 -4.20
C LYS A 14 -1.84 4.37 -3.68
N ARG A 15 -1.52 3.74 -2.54
CA ARG A 15 -0.13 3.64 -2.05
C ARG A 15 0.81 2.93 -3.02
N ALA A 16 0.36 1.93 -3.77
CA ALA A 16 1.18 1.27 -4.78
C ALA A 16 1.71 2.26 -5.84
N LYS A 17 0.85 3.16 -6.33
CA LYS A 17 1.26 4.23 -7.25
C LYS A 17 2.29 5.16 -6.62
N TRP A 18 2.05 5.61 -5.37
CA TRP A 18 2.97 6.49 -4.66
C TRP A 18 4.31 5.83 -4.31
N ASN A 19 4.34 4.51 -4.06
CA ASN A 19 5.57 3.77 -3.81
C ASN A 19 6.50 3.79 -5.01
N SER A 20 5.95 3.69 -6.23
CA SER A 20 6.74 3.78 -7.46
C SER A 20 7.40 5.16 -7.61
N PHE A 21 6.65 6.23 -7.32
CA PHE A 21 7.21 7.58 -7.30
C PHE A 21 8.32 7.75 -6.24
N VAL A 22 8.07 7.30 -5.00
CA VAL A 22 9.06 7.41 -3.92
C VAL A 22 10.32 6.60 -4.22
N SER A 23 10.20 5.39 -4.80
CA SER A 23 11.37 4.59 -5.15
C SER A 23 12.18 5.23 -6.28
N GLY A 24 11.52 5.83 -7.28
CA GLY A 24 12.19 6.57 -8.36
C GLY A 24 12.95 7.80 -7.88
N PHE A 25 12.38 8.58 -6.95
CA PHE A 25 13.08 9.71 -6.35
C PHE A 25 14.23 9.27 -5.43
N ALA A 26 14.07 8.17 -4.70
CA ALA A 26 15.12 7.63 -3.84
C ALA A 26 16.32 7.12 -4.65
N SER A 27 16.09 6.44 -5.78
CA SER A 27 17.17 5.96 -6.65
C SER A 27 17.92 7.10 -7.33
N LEU A 28 17.22 8.15 -7.77
CA LEU A 28 17.84 9.38 -8.26
C LEU A 28 18.68 10.06 -7.17
N GLY A 29 18.16 10.16 -5.95
CA GLY A 29 18.91 10.70 -4.80
C GLY A 29 20.21 9.94 -4.54
N ILE A 30 20.18 8.61 -4.56
CA ILE A 30 21.37 7.76 -4.41
C ILE A 30 22.36 8.00 -5.56
N PHE A 31 21.88 8.09 -6.80
CA PHE A 31 22.72 8.37 -7.95
C PHE A 31 23.45 9.71 -7.81
N PHE A 32 22.76 10.75 -7.34
CA PHE A 32 23.38 12.05 -7.08
C PHE A 32 24.37 12.02 -5.92
N THR A 33 24.13 11.25 -4.85
CA THR A 33 25.10 11.17 -3.73
C THR A 33 26.49 10.65 -4.12
N ILE A 34 26.61 9.89 -5.22
CA ILE A 34 27.90 9.40 -5.72
C ILE A 34 28.74 10.55 -6.29
N THR A 35 28.11 11.64 -6.72
CA THR A 35 28.80 12.84 -7.22
C THR A 35 29.05 13.84 -6.10
N MET A 36 30.27 14.40 -6.00
CA MET A 36 30.63 15.44 -5.00
C MET A 36 29.68 16.64 -5.00
N VAL A 37 29.16 17.01 -6.19
CA VAL A 37 28.13 18.06 -6.35
C VAL A 37 26.78 17.61 -5.80
N GLY A 38 26.43 16.34 -5.98
CA GLY A 38 25.16 15.81 -5.54
C GLY A 38 25.05 15.58 -4.03
N ILE A 39 26.12 15.68 -3.24
CA ILE A 39 26.04 15.69 -1.76
C ILE A 39 25.23 16.90 -1.26
N VAL A 40 25.34 18.05 -1.93
CA VAL A 40 24.59 19.27 -1.56
C VAL A 40 23.13 19.17 -1.99
N ILE A 41 22.86 18.49 -3.11
CA ILE A 41 21.50 18.37 -3.69
C ILE A 41 20.73 17.18 -3.10
N ALA A 42 21.43 16.11 -2.71
CA ALA A 42 20.86 14.92 -2.08
C ALA A 42 19.92 15.21 -0.90
N PRO A 43 20.26 16.07 0.09
CA PRO A 43 19.34 16.37 1.19
C PRO A 43 18.02 16.98 0.72
N ILE A 44 18.01 17.73 -0.38
CA ILE A 44 16.77 18.28 -0.97
C ILE A 44 15.89 17.14 -1.49
N PHE A 45 16.46 16.16 -2.20
CA PHE A 45 15.73 14.99 -2.67
C PHE A 45 15.20 14.12 -1.52
N PHE A 46 15.99 13.93 -0.45
CA PHE A 46 15.53 13.24 0.75
C PHE A 46 14.38 13.97 1.45
N LEU A 47 14.43 15.30 1.54
CA LEU A 47 13.35 16.12 2.11
C LEU A 47 12.06 16.01 1.28
N ILE A 48 12.17 16.02 -0.06
CA ILE A 48 11.03 15.82 -0.96
C ILE A 48 10.44 14.42 -0.75
N ALA A 49 11.27 13.38 -0.70
CA ALA A 49 10.81 12.02 -0.45
C ALA A 49 10.10 11.88 0.91
N ALA A 50 10.63 12.53 1.96
CA ALA A 50 10.02 12.57 3.28
C ALA A 50 8.67 13.31 3.28
N MET A 51 8.56 14.45 2.59
CA MET A 51 7.30 15.16 2.41
C MET A 51 6.27 14.31 1.68
N ILE A 52 6.65 13.66 0.58
CA ILE A 52 5.75 12.75 -0.16
C ILE A 52 5.28 11.60 0.74
N ALA A 53 6.20 11.00 1.53
CA ALA A 53 5.85 9.93 2.46
C ALA A 53 4.86 10.40 3.54
N TRP A 54 5.02 11.63 4.04
CA TRP A 54 4.09 12.23 5.00
C TRP A 54 2.73 12.51 4.36
N VAL A 55 2.69 13.19 3.20
CA VAL A 55 1.44 13.44 2.45
C VAL A 55 0.70 12.13 2.17
N ARG A 56 1.43 11.08 1.77
CA ARG A 56 0.87 9.74 1.57
C ARG A 56 0.27 9.17 2.86
N ASN A 57 0.94 9.33 4.00
CA ASN A 57 0.43 8.81 5.27
C ASN A 57 -0.81 9.58 5.77
N SER A 58 -0.87 10.88 5.48
CA SER A 58 -2.01 11.74 5.87
C SER A 58 -3.23 11.55 4.95
N ARG A 59 -3.02 11.48 3.63
CA ARG A 59 -4.11 11.35 2.64
C ARG A 59 -4.67 9.94 2.52
N TYR A 60 -3.87 8.91 2.80
CA TYR A 60 -4.27 7.51 2.65
C TYR A 60 -4.10 6.77 3.98
N PRO A 61 -5.03 7.01 4.93
CA PRO A 61 -5.06 6.27 6.19
C PRO A 61 -5.30 4.79 5.87
N VAL A 62 -4.63 3.93 6.62
CA VAL A 62 -4.71 2.48 6.42
C VAL A 62 -5.46 1.89 7.60
N ILE A 63 -6.52 1.16 7.32
CA ILE A 63 -7.27 0.43 8.33
C ILE A 63 -6.58 -0.91 8.55
N LYS A 64 -6.31 -1.23 9.81
CA LYS A 64 -5.86 -2.56 10.20
C LYS A 64 -7.10 -3.40 10.47
N MET A 65 -7.20 -4.55 9.82
CA MET A 65 -8.26 -5.50 10.09
C MET A 65 -7.73 -6.91 10.15
N THR A 66 -8.49 -7.79 10.77
CA THR A 66 -8.11 -9.19 10.91
C THR A 66 -8.84 -10.00 9.84
N CYS A 67 -8.14 -10.89 9.14
CA CYS A 67 -8.77 -11.81 8.21
C CYS A 67 -9.68 -12.78 8.98
N LEU A 68 -10.96 -12.87 8.61
CA LEU A 68 -11.95 -13.74 9.27
C LEU A 68 -11.63 -15.24 9.19
N HIS A 69 -10.73 -15.66 8.31
CA HIS A 69 -10.43 -17.07 8.09
C HIS A 69 -9.07 -17.52 8.64
N CYS A 70 -8.07 -16.64 8.66
CA CYS A 70 -6.73 -17.00 9.11
C CYS A 70 -6.24 -16.16 10.30
N ASP A 71 -7.09 -15.29 10.86
CA ASP A 71 -6.81 -14.38 11.98
C ASP A 71 -5.56 -13.50 11.82
N ARG A 72 -5.05 -13.37 10.59
CA ARG A 72 -3.89 -12.53 10.29
C ARG A 72 -4.30 -11.08 10.15
N LYS A 73 -3.48 -10.20 10.72
CA LYS A 73 -3.64 -8.74 10.60
C LYS A 73 -3.26 -8.29 9.18
N LEU A 74 -4.20 -7.65 8.51
CA LEU A 74 -4.09 -7.10 7.18
C LEU A 74 -4.23 -5.57 7.24
N LYS A 75 -3.54 -4.90 6.32
CA LYS A 75 -3.54 -3.45 6.15
C LYS A 75 -4.26 -3.15 4.84
N VAL A 76 -5.38 -2.43 4.90
CA VAL A 76 -6.24 -2.16 3.74
C VAL A 76 -6.62 -0.68 3.69
N GLU A 77 -6.68 -0.10 2.49
CA GLU A 77 -7.18 1.27 2.30
C GLU A 77 -8.72 1.32 2.48
N PRO A 78 -9.28 2.37 3.10
CA PRO A 78 -10.70 2.46 3.46
C PRO A 78 -11.65 2.37 2.25
N GLU A 79 -11.17 2.79 1.08
CA GLU A 79 -11.90 2.81 -0.19
C GLU A 79 -11.98 1.43 -0.88
N VAL A 80 -11.20 0.45 -0.43
CA VAL A 80 -11.19 -0.88 -1.05
C VAL A 80 -12.44 -1.64 -0.63
N THR A 81 -13.24 -2.04 -1.62
CA THR A 81 -14.51 -2.76 -1.43
C THR A 81 -14.36 -4.27 -1.55
N LYS A 82 -13.31 -4.74 -2.23
CA LYS A 82 -13.02 -6.15 -2.45
C LYS A 82 -11.51 -6.33 -2.48
N PHE A 83 -10.99 -7.31 -1.77
CA PHE A 83 -9.60 -7.71 -1.91
C PHE A 83 -9.42 -9.18 -1.53
N THR A 84 -8.35 -9.78 -2.04
CA THR A 84 -8.01 -11.17 -1.76
C THR A 84 -6.95 -11.25 -0.65
N CYS A 85 -7.19 -12.09 0.37
CA CYS A 85 -6.19 -12.32 1.41
C CYS A 85 -4.99 -13.09 0.82
N PRO A 86 -3.75 -12.65 1.03
CA PRO A 86 -2.57 -13.27 0.42
C PRO A 86 -2.18 -14.61 1.07
N TYR A 87 -2.69 -14.86 2.27
CA TYR A 87 -2.32 -16.03 3.07
C TYR A 87 -3.30 -17.18 2.91
N CYS A 88 -4.60 -16.88 2.80
CA CYS A 88 -5.64 -17.90 2.63
C CYS A 88 -6.35 -17.83 1.27
N CYS A 89 -5.96 -16.90 0.39
CA CYS A 89 -6.52 -16.70 -0.95
C CYS A 89 -8.04 -16.49 -1.00
N ILE A 90 -8.69 -16.25 0.15
CA ILE A 90 -10.12 -15.97 0.24
C ILE A 90 -10.35 -14.49 -0.09
N THR A 91 -11.36 -14.26 -0.92
CA THR A 91 -11.80 -12.92 -1.26
C THR A 91 -12.72 -12.38 -0.17
N LEU A 92 -12.40 -11.20 0.34
CA LEU A 92 -13.19 -10.49 1.34
C LEU A 92 -13.85 -9.30 0.67
N ARG A 93 -15.15 -9.11 0.93
CA ARG A 93 -15.95 -8.00 0.40
C ARG A 93 -16.45 -7.15 1.56
N LYS A 94 -16.34 -5.83 1.41
CA LYS A 94 -16.82 -4.83 2.35
C LYS A 94 -18.28 -4.51 2.02
N ASN A 95 -19.17 -4.62 2.99
CA ASN A 95 -20.55 -4.11 2.89
C ASN A 95 -20.81 -3.16 4.08
N GLY A 96 -20.93 -1.87 3.81
CA GLY A 96 -20.91 -0.82 4.84
C GLY A 96 -19.61 -0.82 5.64
N ASP A 97 -19.73 -0.95 6.96
CA ASP A 97 -18.59 -0.99 7.90
C ASP A 97 -18.09 -2.41 8.22
N VAL A 98 -18.73 -3.45 7.66
CA VAL A 98 -18.44 -4.86 7.99
C VAL A 98 -17.78 -5.57 6.82
N TRP A 99 -16.74 -6.35 7.13
CA TRP A 99 -16.08 -7.24 6.18
C TRP A 99 -16.71 -8.62 6.23
N LYS A 100 -17.04 -9.20 5.07
CA LYS A 100 -17.59 -10.56 4.96
C LYS A 100 -16.80 -11.38 3.92
N LYS A 101 -16.88 -12.71 4.05
CA LYS A 101 -16.34 -13.65 3.07
C LYS A 101 -17.16 -13.53 1.77
N GLY A 102 -16.48 -13.38 0.64
CA GLY A 102 -17.09 -13.11 -0.67
C GLY A 102 -17.90 -14.27 -1.27
N ASP A 103 -17.86 -15.45 -0.64
CA ASP A 103 -18.55 -16.67 -1.09
C ASP A 103 -19.96 -16.83 -0.48
N VAL A 104 -20.44 -15.85 0.28
CA VAL A 104 -21.80 -15.85 0.81
C VAL A 104 -22.67 -15.06 -0.16
N ASP A 105 -23.37 -15.78 -1.04
CA ASP A 105 -24.39 -15.21 -1.92
C ASP A 105 -25.44 -14.49 -1.07
N TRP A 106 -25.72 -13.25 -1.46
CA TRP A 106 -26.77 -12.44 -0.86
C TRP A 106 -28.11 -13.02 -1.30
N ILE A 107 -28.75 -13.80 -0.42
CA ILE A 107 -30.18 -14.06 -0.55
C ILE A 107 -30.86 -12.79 0.00
N GLU A 108 -31.40 -11.98 -0.91
CA GLU A 108 -32.34 -10.89 -0.60
C GLU A 108 -33.61 -11.43 0.07
#